data_AF-A0A7R9U399-F1
#
_entry.id   AF-A0A7R9U399-F1
#
_cell.length_a   1.000
_cell.length_b   1.000
_cell.length_c   1.000
_cell.angle_alpha   90.00
_cell.angle_beta   90.00
_cell.angle_gamma   90.00
#
_symmetry.space_group_name_H-M   'P 1'
#
loop_
_entity.id
_entity.type
_entity.pdbx_description
1 polymer ?
#
loop_
_entity_poly.entity_id
_entity_poly.type
_entity_poly.pdbx_seq_one_letter_code
_entity_poly.pdbx_strand_id
1 'polypeptide(L)'
;DFKLVPKAFDDLIANLHRDLRFTLEVEEKVSLAEVVNYDEQYEMIKAQLEELRDNPVRHENPVILHMDVGAMYPNIILTNRLQPDAIVSREDCAACDFNAEENGCKRHMEWIWRGDFTPASKAEFNQIKNQLTHETVDGEAFSSLPEADQTRLVRERLKGYSQRVYRRTKLTEEAPRTDVVCQRENPFYVNAVRNFRDR
;
A
#
# COMPACT_ATOMS: atom_id res chain seq x y z
N ASP A 1 22.61 13.46 20.39
CA ASP A 1 23.06 14.48 19.41
C ASP A 1 22.02 14.58 18.30
N PHE A 2 21.40 15.74 18.16
CA PHE A 2 20.41 16.02 17.13
C PHE A 2 21.00 16.97 16.10
N LYS A 3 20.85 16.63 14.82
CA LYS A 3 21.18 17.48 13.68
C LYS A 3 19.90 17.79 12.93
N LEU A 4 19.30 18.91 13.32
CA LEU A 4 18.03 19.38 12.81
C LEU A 4 18.23 20.04 11.44
N VAL A 5 17.19 20.01 10.60
CA VAL A 5 17.19 20.64 9.27
C VAL A 5 16.40 21.95 9.38
N PRO A 6 17.04 23.14 9.40
CA PRO A 6 16.36 24.42 9.63
C PRO A 6 15.18 24.68 8.69
N LYS A 7 15.34 24.30 7.41
CA LYS A 7 14.29 24.44 6.39
C LYS A 7 12.98 23.73 6.75
N ALA A 8 13.05 22.59 7.43
CA ALA A 8 11.84 21.88 7.86
C ALA A 8 11.07 22.67 8.93
N PHE A 9 11.77 23.41 9.80
CA PHE A 9 11.15 24.29 10.79
C PHE A 9 10.54 25.52 10.15
N ASP A 10 11.17 26.09 9.12
CA ASP A 10 10.57 27.19 8.34
C ASP A 10 9.23 26.76 7.72
N ASP A 11 9.19 25.55 7.14
CA ASP A 11 7.96 24.99 6.57
C ASP A 11 6.88 24.74 7.66
N LEU A 12 7.27 24.28 8.86
CA LEU A 12 6.36 24.10 9.99
C LEU A 12 5.82 25.45 10.50
N ILE A 13 6.68 26.45 10.67
CA ILE A 13 6.29 27.79 11.12
C ILE A 13 5.34 28.44 10.12
N ALA A 14 5.62 28.32 8.82
CA ALA A 14 4.77 28.85 7.76
C ALA A 14 3.36 28.22 7.76
N ASN A 15 3.24 26.94 8.11
CA ASN A 15 1.97 26.21 8.16
C ASN A 15 1.31 26.18 9.54
N LEU A 16 1.95 26.71 10.59
CA LEU A 16 1.49 26.56 11.98
C LEU A 16 0.05 27.03 12.21
N HIS A 17 -0.36 28.16 11.59
CA HIS A 17 -1.75 28.64 11.69
C HIS A 17 -2.76 27.66 11.09
N ARG A 18 -2.42 27.07 9.92
CA ARG A 18 -3.26 26.09 9.24
C ARG A 18 -3.39 24.83 10.08
N ASP A 19 -2.27 24.35 10.62
CA ASP A 19 -2.22 23.08 11.34
C ASP A 19 -2.94 23.19 12.70
N LEU A 20 -2.76 24.28 13.45
CA LEU A 20 -3.54 24.52 14.68
C LEU A 20 -5.04 24.67 14.41
N ARG A 21 -5.42 25.35 13.32
CA ARG A 21 -6.82 25.44 12.91
C ARG A 21 -7.39 24.06 12.57
N PHE A 22 -6.62 23.25 11.84
CA PHE A 22 -7.01 21.89 11.48
C PHE A 22 -7.25 21.04 12.73
N THR A 23 -6.34 21.07 13.70
CA THR A 23 -6.51 20.36 14.98
C THR A 23 -7.77 20.79 15.71
N LEU A 24 -8.04 22.09 15.80
CA LEU A 24 -9.25 22.59 16.47
C LEU A 24 -10.54 22.24 15.72
N GLU A 25 -10.61 22.55 14.43
CA GLU A 25 -11.86 22.45 13.66
C GLU A 25 -12.16 21.02 13.18
N VAL A 26 -11.13 20.24 12.84
CA VAL A 26 -11.29 18.90 12.23
C VAL A 26 -11.11 17.78 13.25
N GLU A 27 -10.06 17.85 14.06
CA GLU A 27 -9.75 16.78 15.04
C GLU A 27 -10.64 16.90 16.27
N GLU A 28 -10.69 18.08 16.89
CA GLU A 28 -11.45 18.34 18.12
C GLU A 28 -12.89 18.84 17.88
N LYS A 29 -13.21 19.25 16.65
CA LYS A 29 -14.53 19.81 16.25
C LYS A 29 -14.97 21.03 17.08
N VAL A 30 -14.01 21.83 17.51
CA VAL A 30 -14.20 23.08 18.26
C VAL A 30 -14.05 24.27 17.32
N SER A 31 -14.94 25.26 17.47
CA SER A 31 -14.82 26.50 16.70
C SER A 31 -13.71 27.37 17.25
N LEU A 32 -12.91 27.97 16.37
CA LEU A 32 -11.87 28.94 16.76
C LEU A 32 -12.39 30.07 17.64
N ALA A 33 -13.66 30.47 17.49
CA ALA A 33 -14.28 31.52 18.29
C ALA A 33 -14.44 31.17 19.78
N GLU A 34 -14.44 29.88 20.12
CA GLU A 34 -14.57 29.38 21.50
C GLU A 34 -13.21 29.30 22.21
N VAL A 35 -12.11 29.44 21.46
CA VAL A 35 -10.75 29.27 21.97
C VAL A 35 -10.20 30.62 22.45
N VAL A 36 -9.98 30.73 23.75
CA VAL A 36 -9.53 31.98 24.39
C VAL A 36 -8.01 32.18 24.30
N ASN A 37 -7.24 31.09 24.28
CA ASN A 37 -5.78 31.08 24.38
C ASN A 37 -5.07 30.80 23.04
N TYR A 38 -5.73 31.01 21.90
CA TYR A 38 -5.18 30.67 20.59
C TYR A 38 -3.87 31.40 20.29
N ASP A 39 -3.86 32.73 20.42
CA ASP A 39 -2.69 33.55 20.09
C ASP A 39 -1.50 33.25 21.03
N GLU A 40 -1.77 32.98 22.30
CA GLU A 40 -0.75 32.63 23.30
C GLU A 40 -0.07 31.30 22.94
N GLN A 41 -0.85 30.27 22.61
CA GLN A 41 -0.32 28.96 22.23
C GLN A 41 0.41 29.02 20.88
N TYR A 42 -0.09 29.80 19.92
CA TYR A 42 0.56 30.01 18.64
C TYR A 42 1.96 30.60 18.82
N GLU A 43 2.09 31.70 19.57
CA GLU A 43 3.39 32.34 19.79
C GLU A 43 4.33 31.46 20.62
N MET A 44 3.82 30.70 21.60
CA MET A 44 4.63 29.76 22.37
C MET A 44 5.23 28.66 21.49
N ILE A 45 4.42 28.02 20.64
CA ILE A 45 4.88 26.94 19.74
C ILE A 45 5.85 27.50 18.70
N LYS A 46 5.52 28.67 18.13
CA LYS A 46 6.38 29.35 17.15
C LYS A 46 7.75 29.67 17.73
N ALA A 47 7.82 30.22 18.94
CA ALA A 47 9.09 30.53 19.61
C ALA A 47 9.95 29.28 19.82
N GLN A 48 9.35 28.14 20.20
CA GLN A 48 10.08 26.88 20.33
C GLN A 48 10.60 26.38 18.97
N LEU A 49 9.81 26.48 17.90
CA LEU A 49 10.25 26.11 16.56
C LEU A 49 11.37 27.02 16.03
N GLU A 50 11.32 28.32 16.32
CA GLU A 50 12.38 29.28 16.01
C GLU A 50 13.67 28.95 16.76
N GLU A 51 13.59 28.58 18.04
CA GLU A 51 14.77 28.15 18.81
C GLU A 51 15.42 26.90 18.21
N LEU A 52 14.61 25.92 17.77
CA LEU A 52 15.09 24.69 17.14
C LEU A 52 15.69 24.93 15.75
N ARG A 53 15.14 25.90 15.00
CA ARG A 53 15.67 26.34 13.70
C ARG A 53 17.03 27.02 13.86
N ASP A 54 17.13 27.97 14.80
CA ASP A 54 18.31 28.82 14.98
C ASP A 54 19.46 28.07 15.67
N ASN A 55 19.15 27.04 16.47
CA ASN A 55 20.12 26.16 17.11
C ASN A 55 19.96 24.69 16.63
N PRO A 56 20.34 24.36 15.39
CA PRO A 56 20.04 23.06 14.79
C PRO A 56 20.92 21.90 15.29
N VAL A 57 22.03 22.18 15.95
CA VAL A 57 22.92 21.16 16.53
C VAL A 57 22.73 21.15 18.04
N ARG A 58 22.09 20.11 18.57
CA ARG A 58 21.71 20.03 20.00
C ARG A 58 22.18 18.75 20.65
N HIS A 59 22.50 18.85 21.94
CA HIS A 59 22.86 17.73 22.81
C HIS A 59 21.90 17.70 24.00
N GLU A 60 20.84 16.90 23.87
CA GLU A 60 19.78 16.80 24.87
C GLU A 60 19.25 15.36 24.92
N ASN A 61 18.46 15.05 25.95
CA ASN A 61 17.88 13.72 26.14
C ASN A 61 16.69 13.52 25.18
N PRO A 62 16.61 12.38 24.47
CA PRO A 62 15.53 12.13 23.53
C PRO A 62 14.20 11.86 24.25
N VAL A 63 13.10 12.28 23.61
CA VAL A 63 11.76 11.78 23.91
C VAL A 63 11.41 10.71 22.87
N ILE A 64 11.13 9.50 23.33
CA ILE A 64 10.77 8.38 22.46
C ILE A 64 9.25 8.37 22.31
N LEU A 65 8.77 8.72 21.11
CA LEU A 65 7.36 8.75 20.75
C LEU A 65 7.04 7.65 19.74
N HIS A 66 5.88 7.00 19.90
CA HIS A 66 5.30 6.11 18.91
C HIS A 66 4.04 6.77 18.35
N MET A 67 4.06 7.09 17.06
CA MET A 67 2.91 7.64 16.35
C MET A 67 2.33 6.54 15.47
N ASP A 68 1.03 6.29 15.60
CA ASP A 68 0.30 5.32 14.78
C ASP A 68 -0.95 5.97 14.18
N VAL A 69 -1.32 5.52 12.98
CA VAL A 69 -2.52 5.99 12.29
C VAL A 69 -3.68 5.08 12.71
N GLY A 70 -4.62 5.64 13.48
CA GLY A 70 -5.83 4.94 13.86
C GLY A 70 -6.56 4.36 12.64
N ALA A 71 -6.83 3.05 12.67
CA ALA A 71 -7.50 2.32 11.59
C ALA A 71 -6.99 2.68 10.17
N MET A 72 -5.66 2.65 9.97
CA MET A 72 -4.98 3.06 8.73
C MET A 72 -5.64 2.51 7.45
N TYR A 73 -5.71 1.18 7.29
CA TYR A 73 -6.25 0.57 6.07
C TYR A 73 -7.74 0.85 5.85
N PRO A 74 -8.62 0.71 6.85
CA PRO A 74 -10.01 1.17 6.72
C PRO A 74 -10.12 2.62 6.26
N ASN A 75 -9.34 3.53 6.81
CA ASN A 75 -9.37 4.94 6.42
C ASN A 75 -8.89 5.14 4.97
N ILE A 76 -7.83 4.44 4.54
CA ILE A 76 -7.38 4.46 3.14
C ILE A 76 -8.46 3.91 2.20
N ILE A 77 -9.11 2.80 2.57
CA ILE A 77 -10.21 2.20 1.81
C ILE A 77 -11.36 3.20 1.64
N LEU A 78 -11.77 3.86 2.72
CA LEU A 78 -12.90 4.81 2.72
C LEU A 78 -12.59 6.07 1.92
N THR A 79 -11.40 6.66 2.10
CA THR A 79 -10.97 7.89 1.41
C THR A 79 -10.83 7.69 -0.10
N ASN A 80 -10.41 6.50 -0.52
CA ASN A 80 -10.21 6.17 -1.95
C ASN A 80 -11.39 5.40 -2.57
N ARG A 81 -12.41 5.06 -1.78
CA ARG A 81 -13.53 4.17 -2.14
C ARG A 81 -13.05 2.83 -2.72
N LEU A 82 -12.03 2.24 -2.12
CA LEU A 82 -11.44 0.98 -2.59
C LEU A 82 -12.36 -0.20 -2.28
N GLN A 83 -12.71 -0.93 -3.33
CA GLN A 83 -13.39 -2.22 -3.23
C GLN A 83 -13.09 -3.04 -4.48
N PRO A 84 -13.13 -4.38 -4.40
CA PRO A 84 -12.79 -5.24 -5.52
C PRO A 84 -13.56 -4.90 -6.80
N ASP A 85 -14.88 -4.71 -6.69
CA ASP A 85 -15.75 -4.43 -7.84
C ASP A 85 -15.52 -3.04 -8.46
N ALA A 86 -14.86 -2.12 -7.74
CA ALA A 86 -14.53 -0.80 -8.26
C ALA A 86 -13.23 -0.79 -9.07
N ILE A 87 -12.44 -1.87 -9.06
CA ILE A 87 -11.22 -1.98 -9.88
C ILE A 87 -11.64 -2.41 -11.28
N VAL A 88 -11.70 -1.45 -12.21
CA VAL A 88 -12.24 -1.67 -13.55
C VAL A 88 -11.14 -1.78 -14.59
N SER A 89 -11.32 -2.71 -15.54
CA SER A 89 -10.45 -2.77 -16.72
C SER A 89 -10.82 -1.67 -17.72
N ARG A 90 -9.95 -1.48 -18.72
CA ARG A 90 -10.21 -0.54 -19.81
C ARG A 90 -11.44 -0.92 -20.64
N GLU A 91 -11.69 -2.23 -20.77
CA GLU A 91 -12.83 -2.78 -21.51
C GLU A 91 -14.14 -2.54 -20.75
N ASP A 92 -14.16 -2.82 -19.45
CA ASP A 92 -15.32 -2.58 -18.57
C ASP A 92 -15.69 -1.09 -18.55
N CYS A 93 -14.67 -0.23 -18.42
CA CYS A 93 -14.88 1.21 -18.40
C CYS A 93 -15.33 1.75 -19.76
N ALA A 94 -14.93 1.13 -20.88
CA ALA A 94 -15.33 1.55 -22.22
C ALA A 94 -16.79 1.24 -22.53
N ALA A 95 -17.32 0.15 -21.97
CA ALA A 95 -18.72 -0.25 -22.11
C ALA A 95 -19.68 0.57 -21.21
N CYS A 96 -19.15 1.37 -20.29
CA CYS A 96 -19.94 2.14 -19.33
C CYS A 96 -20.52 3.42 -19.96
N ASP A 97 -21.81 3.67 -19.75
CA ASP A 97 -22.51 4.89 -20.18
C ASP A 97 -21.89 6.18 -19.62
N PHE A 98 -21.15 6.07 -18.51
CA PHE A 98 -20.53 7.19 -17.81
C PHE A 98 -19.06 7.40 -18.18
N ASN A 99 -18.58 6.80 -19.27
CA ASN A 99 -17.21 6.94 -19.77
C ASN A 99 -16.86 8.33 -20.38
N ALA A 100 -17.60 9.37 -20.02
CA ALA A 100 -17.27 10.76 -20.37
C ALA A 100 -16.34 11.38 -19.31
N GLU A 101 -15.39 12.20 -19.77
CA GLU A 101 -14.43 12.90 -18.88
C GLU A 101 -15.14 13.81 -17.86
N GLU A 102 -16.29 14.37 -18.25
CA GLU A 102 -17.13 15.23 -17.41
C GLU A 102 -17.60 14.54 -16.12
N ASN A 103 -17.70 13.20 -16.12
CA ASN A 103 -18.16 12.47 -14.96
C ASN A 103 -17.11 12.35 -13.85
N GLY A 104 -15.82 12.62 -14.14
CA GLY A 104 -14.74 12.62 -13.14
C GLY A 104 -14.65 11.35 -12.28
N CYS A 105 -15.15 10.21 -12.77
CA CYS A 105 -15.35 9.00 -11.96
C CYS A 105 -14.14 8.08 -11.90
N LYS A 106 -13.10 8.33 -12.69
CA LYS A 106 -11.92 7.48 -12.83
C LYS A 106 -10.82 8.00 -11.90
N ARG A 107 -10.51 7.25 -10.85
CA ARG A 107 -9.36 7.54 -9.99
C ARG A 107 -8.22 6.58 -10.32
N HIS A 108 -7.15 7.11 -10.90
CA HIS A 108 -5.94 6.32 -11.17
C HIS A 108 -5.14 6.14 -9.89
N MET A 109 -4.75 4.89 -9.58
CA MET A 109 -3.94 4.57 -8.41
C MET A 109 -2.80 3.63 -8.81
N GLU A 110 -1.60 3.98 -8.36
CA GLU A 110 -0.41 3.17 -8.54
C GLU A 110 -0.25 2.19 -7.38
N TRP A 111 0.19 0.98 -7.71
CA TRP A 111 0.55 -0.04 -6.74
C TRP A 111 1.72 -0.88 -7.26
N ILE A 112 2.45 -1.52 -6.35
CA ILE A 112 3.58 -2.36 -6.70
C ILE A 112 3.11 -3.81 -6.74
N TRP A 113 3.18 -4.42 -7.92
CA TRP A 113 3.05 -5.85 -8.05
C TRP A 113 4.37 -6.52 -7.70
N ARG A 114 4.32 -7.52 -6.83
CA ARG A 114 5.48 -8.36 -6.50
C ARG A 114 5.21 -9.81 -6.88
N GLY A 115 6.05 -10.36 -7.75
CA GLY A 115 5.99 -11.74 -8.17
C GLY A 115 7.18 -12.55 -7.65
N ASP A 116 6.90 -13.65 -6.95
CA ASP A 116 7.91 -14.64 -6.60
C ASP A 116 7.75 -15.88 -7.50
N PHE A 117 8.67 -16.06 -8.44
CA PHE A 117 8.60 -17.14 -9.45
C PHE A 117 9.92 -17.91 -9.57
N THR A 118 9.88 -19.08 -10.21
CA THR A 118 11.10 -19.87 -10.45
C THR A 118 11.99 -19.17 -11.50
N PRO A 119 13.32 -19.22 -11.39
CA PRO A 119 14.20 -18.73 -12.45
C PRO A 119 14.11 -19.54 -13.74
N ALA A 120 13.49 -20.72 -13.72
CA ALA A 120 13.40 -21.58 -14.89
C ALA A 120 12.43 -20.99 -15.94
N SER A 121 12.88 -21.01 -17.19
CA SER A 121 12.09 -20.62 -18.35
C SER A 121 10.96 -21.61 -18.64
N LYS A 122 9.98 -21.19 -19.46
CA LYS A 122 8.89 -22.06 -19.91
C LYS A 122 9.40 -23.32 -20.63
N ALA A 123 10.51 -23.23 -21.36
CA ALA A 123 11.09 -24.37 -22.07
C ALA A 123 11.64 -25.42 -21.09
N GLU A 124 12.37 -24.98 -20.06
CA GLU A 124 12.91 -25.86 -19.01
C GLU A 124 11.80 -26.47 -18.17
N PHE A 125 10.76 -25.69 -17.86
CA PHE A 125 9.55 -26.20 -17.22
C PHE A 125 8.91 -27.34 -18.04
N ASN A 126 8.72 -27.13 -19.34
CA ASN A 126 8.12 -28.13 -20.23
C ASN A 126 9.01 -29.39 -20.34
N GLN A 127 10.33 -29.23 -20.40
CA GLN A 127 11.26 -30.36 -20.40
C GLN A 127 11.13 -31.19 -19.11
N ILE A 128 11.10 -30.55 -17.95
CA ILE A 128 10.92 -31.22 -16.66
C ILE A 128 9.56 -31.92 -16.59
N LYS A 129 8.51 -31.26 -17.07
CA LYS A 129 7.17 -31.86 -17.14
C LYS A 129 7.15 -33.11 -18.03
N ASN A 130 7.79 -33.05 -19.20
CA ASN A 130 7.88 -34.19 -20.12
C ASN A 130 8.71 -35.35 -19.54
N GLN A 131 9.78 -35.05 -18.79
CA GLN A 131 10.52 -36.09 -18.08
C GLN A 131 9.63 -36.80 -17.06
N LEU A 132 8.90 -36.04 -16.24
CA LEU A 132 7.99 -36.58 -15.24
C LEU A 132 6.86 -37.41 -15.87
N THR A 133 6.34 -37.05 -17.05
CA THR A 133 5.30 -37.84 -17.72
C THR A 133 5.74 -39.25 -18.12
N HIS A 134 7.04 -39.49 -18.27
CA HIS A 134 7.58 -40.82 -18.56
C HIS A 134 8.04 -41.58 -17.31
N GLU A 135 8.01 -40.95 -16.14
CA GLU A 135 8.37 -41.57 -14.87
C GLU A 135 7.14 -42.25 -14.22
N THR A 136 7.40 -43.37 -13.54
CA THR A 136 6.43 -44.05 -12.68
C THR A 136 6.71 -43.68 -11.23
N VAL A 137 5.69 -43.20 -10.52
CA VAL A 137 5.77 -42.84 -9.10
C VAL A 137 4.92 -43.86 -8.34
N ASP A 138 5.53 -44.60 -7.41
CA ASP A 138 4.87 -45.61 -6.58
C ASP A 138 4.08 -46.68 -7.38
N GLY A 139 4.55 -47.00 -8.58
CA GLY A 139 3.95 -48.01 -9.47
C GLY A 139 2.86 -47.48 -10.40
N GLU A 140 2.49 -46.20 -10.29
CA GLU A 140 1.52 -45.53 -11.16
C GLU A 140 2.21 -44.56 -12.11
N ALA A 141 1.60 -44.32 -13.28
CA ALA A 141 2.11 -43.33 -14.23
C ALA A 141 1.86 -41.91 -13.70
N PHE A 142 2.78 -40.99 -13.92
CA PHE A 142 2.58 -39.59 -13.52
C PHE A 142 1.26 -38.99 -14.02
N SER A 143 0.82 -39.37 -15.23
CA SER A 143 -0.43 -38.90 -15.83
C SER A 143 -1.70 -39.43 -15.17
N SER A 144 -1.62 -40.56 -14.44
CA SER A 144 -2.76 -41.13 -13.72
C SER A 144 -2.92 -40.57 -12.30
N LEU A 145 -1.93 -39.83 -11.81
CA LEU A 145 -2.00 -39.19 -10.49
C LEU A 145 -3.02 -38.04 -10.47
N PRO A 146 -3.59 -37.69 -9.30
CA PRO A 146 -4.39 -36.49 -9.14
C PRO A 146 -3.61 -35.22 -9.52
N GLU A 147 -4.29 -34.20 -10.05
CA GLU A 147 -3.68 -32.94 -10.49
C GLU A 147 -2.86 -32.25 -9.38
N ALA A 148 -3.32 -32.37 -8.12
CA ALA A 148 -2.61 -31.84 -6.96
C ALA A 148 -1.23 -32.50 -6.78
N ASP A 149 -1.14 -33.82 -6.93
CA ASP A 149 0.10 -34.58 -6.79
C ASP A 149 1.02 -34.37 -7.99
N GLN A 150 0.47 -34.30 -9.20
CA GLN A 150 1.21 -33.92 -10.40
C GLN A 150 1.87 -32.54 -10.22
N THR A 151 1.11 -31.56 -9.73
CA THR A 151 1.61 -30.20 -9.48
C THR A 151 2.68 -30.18 -8.40
N ARG A 152 2.52 -30.96 -7.34
CA ARG A 152 3.49 -31.07 -6.24
C ARG A 152 4.83 -31.62 -6.75
N LEU A 153 4.80 -32.72 -7.50
CA LEU A 153 5.99 -33.37 -8.05
C LEU A 153 6.71 -32.45 -9.06
N VAL A 154 5.97 -31.77 -9.93
CA VAL A 154 6.53 -30.78 -10.87
C VAL A 154 7.21 -29.64 -10.12
N ARG A 155 6.55 -29.07 -9.09
CA ARG A 155 7.14 -27.99 -8.27
C ARG A 155 8.40 -28.43 -7.55
N GLU A 156 8.43 -29.64 -7.01
CA GLU A 156 9.60 -30.19 -6.32
C GLU A 156 10.78 -30.40 -7.29
N ARG A 157 10.53 -31.01 -8.45
CA ARG A 157 11.56 -31.22 -9.47
C ARG A 157 12.09 -29.90 -10.02
N LEU A 158 11.19 -28.94 -10.27
CA LEU A 158 11.53 -27.60 -10.73
C LEU A 158 12.38 -26.85 -9.70
N LYS A 159 12.04 -26.94 -8.41
CA LYS A 159 12.83 -26.38 -7.31
C LYS A 159 14.25 -26.96 -7.27
N GLY A 160 14.37 -28.29 -7.34
CA GLY A 160 15.67 -28.96 -7.38
C GLY A 160 16.50 -28.56 -8.61
N TYR A 161 15.85 -28.46 -9.77
CA TYR A 161 16.50 -27.98 -11.00
C TYR A 161 16.99 -26.55 -10.87
N SER A 162 16.14 -25.63 -10.40
CA SER A 162 16.49 -24.22 -10.20
C SER A 162 17.66 -24.04 -9.23
N GLN A 163 17.70 -24.82 -8.15
CA GLN A 163 18.84 -24.82 -7.21
C GLN A 163 20.14 -25.29 -7.88
N ARG A 164 20.08 -26.32 -8.72
CA ARG A 164 21.27 -26.88 -9.39
C ARG A 164 21.80 -25.95 -10.49
N VAL A 165 20.93 -25.47 -11.37
CA VAL A 165 21.31 -24.70 -12.56
C VAL A 165 21.50 -23.22 -12.23
N TYR A 166 20.54 -22.62 -11.52
CA TYR A 166 20.51 -21.18 -11.25
C TYR A 166 21.08 -20.79 -9.88
N ARG A 167 21.42 -21.77 -9.02
CA ARG A 167 21.87 -21.57 -7.63
C ARG A 167 20.88 -20.80 -6.75
N ARG A 168 19.62 -20.72 -7.18
CA ARG A 168 18.51 -20.06 -6.48
C ARG A 168 17.20 -20.72 -6.82
N THR A 169 16.28 -20.73 -5.85
CA THR A 169 14.96 -21.37 -6.03
C THR A 169 13.92 -20.41 -6.59
N LYS A 170 14.04 -19.12 -6.27
CA LYS A 170 13.07 -18.09 -6.63
C LYS A 170 13.79 -16.85 -7.14
N LEU A 171 13.11 -16.13 -8.02
CA LEU A 171 13.34 -14.74 -8.38
C LEU A 171 12.17 -13.93 -7.88
N THR A 172 12.47 -12.77 -7.30
CA THR A 172 11.49 -11.79 -6.90
C THR A 172 11.60 -10.63 -7.89
N GLU A 173 10.49 -10.26 -8.49
CA GLU A 173 10.37 -9.08 -9.36
C GLU A 173 9.30 -8.16 -8.80
N GLU A 174 9.61 -6.86 -8.76
CA GLU A 174 8.67 -5.82 -8.38
C GLU A 174 8.46 -4.90 -9.59
N ALA A 175 7.19 -4.67 -9.95
CA ALA A 175 6.82 -3.84 -11.07
C ALA A 175 5.70 -2.88 -10.67
N PRO A 176 5.83 -1.57 -10.95
CA PRO A 176 4.72 -0.64 -10.75
C PRO A 176 3.59 -0.97 -11.73
N ARG A 177 2.37 -0.92 -11.22
CA ARG A 177 1.13 -1.07 -11.98
C ARG A 177 0.20 0.09 -11.64
N THR A 178 -0.68 0.40 -12.57
CA THR A 178 -1.70 1.44 -12.39
C THR A 178 -3.04 0.84 -12.72
N ASP A 179 -3.97 0.93 -11.78
CA ASP A 179 -5.36 0.53 -11.97
C ASP A 179 -6.29 1.73 -11.81
N VAL A 180 -7.52 1.58 -12.32
CA VAL A 180 -8.56 2.59 -12.24
C VAL A 180 -9.60 2.16 -11.22
N VAL A 181 -9.82 3.01 -10.22
CA VAL A 181 -10.88 2.86 -9.22
C VAL A 181 -12.10 3.67 -9.65
N CYS A 182 -13.18 2.99 -10.02
CA CYS A 182 -14.47 3.60 -10.36
C CYS A 182 -15.11 4.20 -9.10
N GLN A 183 -15.21 5.53 -9.05
CA GLN A 183 -15.82 6.25 -7.93
C GLN A 183 -17.36 6.19 -7.93
N ARG A 184 -17.97 5.64 -8.98
CA ARG A 184 -19.43 5.51 -9.15
C ARG A 184 -19.98 4.13 -8.86
N GLU A 185 -19.11 3.14 -8.67
CA GLU A 185 -19.52 1.77 -8.37
C GLU A 185 -20.35 1.71 -7.08
N ASN A 186 -21.27 0.75 -7.00
CA ASN A 186 -22.09 0.51 -5.83
C ASN A 186 -21.21 0.29 -4.59
N PRO A 187 -21.25 1.18 -3.58
CA PRO A 187 -20.29 1.18 -2.48
C PRO A 187 -20.64 0.17 -1.37
N PHE A 188 -21.14 -1.02 -1.71
CA PHE A 188 -21.55 -2.02 -0.72
C PHE A 188 -20.41 -2.39 0.24
N TYR A 189 -19.23 -2.73 -0.30
CA TYR A 189 -18.06 -3.11 0.49
C TYR A 189 -17.52 -1.94 1.31
N VAL A 190 -17.40 -0.76 0.69
CA VAL A 190 -16.94 0.47 1.36
C VAL A 190 -17.85 0.83 2.53
N ASN A 191 -19.17 0.71 2.37
CA ASN A 191 -20.13 0.95 3.43
C ASN A 191 -20.03 -0.09 4.56
N ALA A 192 -19.77 -1.37 4.24
CA ALA A 192 -19.53 -2.40 5.24
C ALA A 192 -18.27 -2.09 6.07
N VAL A 193 -17.18 -1.66 5.42
CA VAL A 193 -15.94 -1.24 6.11
C VAL A 193 -16.19 -0.04 7.01
N ARG A 194 -16.95 0.96 6.54
CA ARG A 194 -17.33 2.13 7.35
C ARG A 194 -18.10 1.71 8.61
N ASN A 195 -19.14 0.91 8.42
CA ASN A 195 -19.98 0.44 9.52
C ASN A 195 -19.21 -0.40 10.54
N PHE A 196 -18.17 -1.12 10.11
CA PHE A 196 -17.32 -1.89 11.03
C PHE A 196 -16.32 -1.01 11.78
N ARG A 197 -15.77 0.02 11.13
CA ARG A 197 -14.85 0.99 11.76
C ARG A 197 -15.56 1.89 12.78
N ASP A 198 -16.79 2.29 12.48
CA ASP A 198 -17.58 3.23 13.30
C ASP A 198 -18.33 2.52 14.45
N ARG A 199 -18.24 1.20 14.55
CA ARG A 199 -18.73 0.39 15.68
C ARG A 199 -17.67 0.28 16.76
#